data_AF-A0A1M6T236-F1
#
_entry.id   AF-A0A1M6T236-F1
#
_cell.length_a   1.000
_cell.length_b   1.000
_cell.length_c   1.000
_cell.angle_alpha   90.00
_cell.angle_beta   90.00
_cell.angle_gamma   90.00
#
_symmetry.space_group_name_H-M   'P 1'
#
loop_
_entity.id
_entity.type
_entity.pdbx_description
1 polymer ?
#
loop_
_entity_poly.entity_id
_entity_poly.type
_entity_poly.pdbx_seq_one_letter_code
_entity_poly.pdbx_strand_id
1 'polypeptide(L)'
;MRIEGEIEVSHTDPQIQIARRLRVLESLRIGLITDVAETFKSIHLGEERELTRSLGALIASAYLLGRQMGIAPAVIEQEVLEALSVYSLDDEALQEDSATVRRYLDHRA
;
A
#
# COMPACT_ATOMS: atom_id res chain seq x y z
N MET A 1 31.73 -15.74 41.58
CA MET A 1 30.35 -15.27 41.72
C MET A 1 29.87 -14.82 40.35
N ARG A 2 29.16 -15.70 39.63
CA ARG A 2 28.58 -15.42 38.30
C ARG A 2 27.16 -14.89 38.54
N ILE A 3 26.85 -13.71 38.01
CA ILE A 3 25.47 -13.26 37.91
C ILE A 3 25.04 -13.57 36.48
N GLU A 4 24.30 -14.66 36.33
CA GLU A 4 23.55 -14.96 35.12
C GLU A 4 22.33 -14.04 35.14
N GLY A 5 22.38 -12.97 34.35
CA GLY A 5 21.21 -12.16 34.03
C GLY A 5 20.33 -12.97 33.08
N GLU A 6 19.31 -13.61 33.64
CA GLU A 6 18.19 -14.18 32.90
C GLU A 6 17.60 -13.09 32.00
N ILE A 7 17.76 -13.24 30.69
CA ILE A 7 17.03 -12.44 29.72
C ILE A 7 15.58 -12.95 29.77
N GLU A 8 14.72 -12.17 30.43
CA GLU A 8 13.27 -12.40 30.42
C GLU A 8 12.77 -12.21 28.98
N VAL A 9 12.69 -13.32 28.24
CA VAL A 9 12.07 -13.36 26.92
C VAL A 9 10.58 -13.09 27.15
N SER A 10 10.14 -11.86 26.86
CA SER A 10 8.73 -11.48 26.92
C SER A 10 7.93 -12.31 25.90
N HIS A 11 7.42 -13.45 26.34
CA HIS A 11 6.39 -14.21 25.63
C HIS A 11 5.08 -13.43 25.73
N THR A 12 4.93 -12.41 24.90
CA THR A 12 3.63 -11.73 24.74
C THR A 12 2.60 -12.77 24.29
N ASP A 13 1.50 -12.86 25.04
CA ASP A 13 0.39 -13.80 24.79
C ASP A 13 0.00 -13.80 23.29
N PRO A 14 -0.06 -14.97 22.64
CA PRO A 14 -0.51 -15.10 21.25
C PRO A 14 -1.82 -14.35 20.95
N GLN A 15 -2.75 -14.30 21.90
CA GLN A 15 -4.02 -13.56 21.75
C GLN A 15 -3.77 -12.05 21.62
N ILE A 16 -2.84 -11.49 22.40
CA ILE A 16 -2.45 -10.07 22.33
C ILE A 16 -1.80 -9.77 20.98
N GLN A 17 -0.98 -10.68 20.45
CA GLN A 17 -0.36 -10.51 19.14
C GLN A 17 -1.40 -10.54 18.01
N ILE A 18 -2.38 -11.45 18.07
CA ILE A 18 -3.50 -11.53 17.13
C ILE A 18 -4.35 -10.26 17.18
N ALA A 19 -4.74 -9.82 18.38
CA ALA A 19 -5.53 -8.60 18.56
C ALA A 19 -4.81 -7.36 18.00
N ARG A 20 -3.49 -7.26 18.22
CA ARG A 20 -2.67 -6.18 17.65
C ARG A 20 -2.69 -6.20 16.12
N ARG A 21 -2.51 -7.37 15.50
CA ARG A 21 -2.58 -7.51 14.03
C ARG A 21 -3.95 -7.15 13.47
N LEU A 22 -5.03 -7.60 14.11
CA LEU A 22 -6.39 -7.26 13.69
C LEU A 22 -6.63 -5.75 13.75
N ARG A 23 -6.18 -5.09 14.82
CA ARG A 23 -6.29 -3.63 14.95
C ARG A 23 -5.52 -2.89 13.84
N VAL A 24 -4.30 -3.33 13.52
CA VAL A 24 -3.52 -2.75 12.41
C VAL A 24 -4.28 -2.91 11.09
N LEU A 25 -4.82 -4.10 10.82
CA LEU A 25 -5.60 -4.35 9.61
C LEU A 25 -6.86 -3.48 9.54
N GLU A 26 -7.56 -3.31 10.65
CA GLU A 26 -8.73 -2.45 10.74
C GLU A 26 -8.38 -0.99 10.46
N SER A 27 -7.31 -0.47 11.09
CA SER A 27 -6.84 0.90 10.82
C SER A 27 -6.43 1.11 9.37
N LEU A 28 -5.76 0.12 8.74
CA LEU A 28 -5.37 0.20 7.33
C LEU A 28 -6.59 0.22 6.39
N ARG A 29 -7.64 -0.55 6.70
CA ARG A 29 -8.87 -0.55 5.88
C ARG A 29 -9.60 0.78 5.97
N ILE A 30 -9.68 1.37 7.17
CA ILE A 30 -10.27 2.70 7.36
C ILE A 30 -9.44 3.73 6.60
N GLY A 31 -8.10 3.68 6.75
CA GLY A 31 -7.17 4.55 6.03
C GLY A 31 -7.37 4.49 4.53
N LEU A 32 -7.47 3.30 3.93
CA LEU A 32 -7.73 3.13 2.49
C LEU A 32 -9.00 3.86 2.03
N ILE A 33 -10.11 3.73 2.77
CA ILE A 33 -11.37 4.38 2.42
C ILE A 33 -11.25 5.91 2.54
N THR A 34 -10.53 6.37 3.57
CA THR A 34 -10.23 7.80 3.75
C THR A 34 -9.38 8.33 2.60
N ASP A 35 -8.30 7.65 2.22
CA ASP A 35 -7.41 8.05 1.13
C ASP A 35 -8.15 8.13 -0.21
N VAL A 36 -9.08 7.20 -0.48
CA VAL A 36 -9.97 7.25 -1.66
C VAL A 36 -10.86 8.50 -1.64
N ALA A 37 -11.50 8.78 -0.50
CA ALA A 37 -12.39 9.94 -0.37
C ALA A 37 -11.62 11.26 -0.53
N GLU A 38 -10.42 11.35 0.04
CA GLU A 38 -9.52 12.50 -0.10
C GLU A 38 -9.06 12.67 -1.55
N THR A 39 -8.70 11.58 -2.24
CA THR A 39 -8.34 11.61 -3.66
C THR A 39 -9.45 12.21 -4.51
N PHE A 40 -10.70 11.73 -4.36
CA PHE A 40 -11.83 12.27 -5.12
C PHE A 40 -12.15 13.72 -4.77
N LYS A 41 -12.02 14.10 -3.49
CA LYS A 41 -12.18 15.49 -3.07
C LYS A 41 -11.14 16.40 -3.73
N SER A 42 -9.87 16.02 -3.75
CA SER A 42 -8.80 16.81 -4.36
C SER A 42 -8.96 16.93 -5.88
N ILE A 43 -9.46 15.89 -6.55
CA ILE A 43 -9.84 15.95 -7.97
C ILE A 43 -10.93 17.01 -8.17
N HIS A 44 -12.00 16.97 -7.36
CA HIS A 44 -13.11 17.92 -7.46
C HIS A 44 -12.69 19.37 -7.22
N LEU A 45 -11.76 19.59 -6.28
CA LEU A 45 -11.26 20.92 -5.92
C LEU A 45 -10.14 21.42 -6.84
N GLY A 46 -9.57 20.56 -7.70
CA GLY A 46 -8.43 20.91 -8.56
C GLY A 46 -7.12 21.14 -7.79
N GLU A 47 -6.98 20.55 -6.61
CA GLU A 47 -5.82 20.73 -5.72
C GLU A 47 -4.73 19.70 -6.03
N GLU A 48 -3.89 19.97 -7.03
CA GLU A 48 -2.86 19.04 -7.53
C GLU A 48 -1.93 18.48 -6.44
N ARG A 49 -1.53 19.33 -5.48
CA ARG A 49 -0.67 18.91 -4.35
C ARG A 49 -1.36 17.91 -3.44
N GLU A 50 -2.62 18.17 -3.09
CA GLU A 50 -3.39 17.27 -2.23
C GLU A 50 -3.81 16.01 -2.99
N LEU A 51 -4.05 16.10 -4.29
CA LEU A 51 -4.23 14.94 -5.16
C LEU A 51 -3.00 14.04 -5.16
N THR A 52 -1.81 14.61 -5.38
CA THR A 52 -0.56 13.85 -5.38
C THR A 52 -0.32 13.18 -4.02
N ARG A 53 -0.61 13.90 -2.94
CA ARG A 53 -0.47 13.40 -1.57
C ARG A 53 -1.41 12.23 -1.28
N SER A 54 -2.69 12.38 -1.59
CA SER A 54 -3.72 11.36 -1.33
C SER A 54 -3.51 10.11 -2.19
N LEU A 55 -3.09 10.25 -3.44
CA LEU A 55 -2.66 9.11 -4.27
C LEU A 55 -1.47 8.38 -3.67
N GLY A 56 -0.47 9.12 -3.15
CA GLY A 56 0.67 8.52 -2.46
C GLY A 56 0.28 7.76 -1.20
N ALA A 57 -0.64 8.31 -0.39
CA ALA A 57 -1.17 7.65 0.80
C ALA A 57 -1.91 6.35 0.43
N LEU A 58 -2.76 6.39 -0.59
CA LEU A 58 -3.51 5.24 -1.09
C LEU A 58 -2.58 4.08 -1.51
N ILE A 59 -1.51 4.40 -2.26
CA ILE A 59 -0.50 3.41 -2.67
C ILE A 59 0.22 2.83 -1.46
N ALA A 60 0.62 3.67 -0.50
CA ALA A 60 1.29 3.21 0.72
C ALA A 60 0.38 2.28 1.55
N SER A 61 -0.89 2.64 1.71
CA SER A 61 -1.91 1.86 2.40
C SER A 61 -2.12 0.48 1.72
N ALA A 62 -2.09 0.42 0.39
CA ALA A 62 -2.18 -0.84 -0.35
C ALA A 62 -0.98 -1.77 -0.09
N TYR A 63 0.25 -1.24 -0.13
CA TYR A 63 1.45 -2.03 0.19
C TYR A 63 1.44 -2.53 1.64
N LEU A 64 1.07 -1.67 2.59
CA LEU A 64 1.01 -2.06 3.99
C LEU A 64 -0.03 -3.14 4.23
N LEU A 65 -1.20 -3.05 3.60
CA LEU A 65 -2.23 -4.07 3.67
C LEU A 65 -1.71 -5.41 3.13
N GLY A 66 -1.08 -5.40 1.94
CA GLY A 66 -0.47 -6.59 1.35
C GLY A 66 0.57 -7.23 2.27
N ARG A 67 1.45 -6.43 2.88
CA ARG A 67 2.45 -6.92 3.85
C ARG A 67 1.81 -7.59 5.06
N GLN A 68 0.72 -7.03 5.60
CA GLN A 68 -0.01 -7.66 6.71
C GLN A 68 -0.66 -8.99 6.32
N MET A 69 -0.94 -9.20 5.03
CA MET A 69 -1.44 -10.45 4.46
C MET A 69 -0.33 -11.41 3.99
N GLY A 70 0.94 -11.05 4.20
CA GLY A 70 2.07 -11.87 3.77
C GLY A 70 2.45 -11.73 2.29
N ILE A 71 1.90 -10.74 1.59
CA ILE A 71 2.19 -10.46 0.18
C ILE A 71 3.44 -9.58 0.10
N ALA A 72 4.40 -9.96 -0.73
CA ALA A 72 5.60 -9.16 -0.96
C ALA A 72 5.29 -7.96 -1.87
N PRO A 73 5.95 -6.79 -1.69
CA PRO A 73 5.70 -5.61 -2.52
C PRO A 73 5.92 -5.88 -4.01
N ALA A 74 6.95 -6.66 -4.35
CA ALA A 74 7.24 -7.06 -5.73
C ALA A 74 6.09 -7.84 -6.40
N VAL A 75 5.33 -8.63 -5.64
CA VAL A 75 4.14 -9.33 -6.18
C VAL A 75 3.04 -8.32 -6.50
N ILE A 76 2.84 -7.30 -5.67
CA ILE A 76 1.88 -6.23 -5.94
C ILE A 76 2.33 -5.42 -7.17
N GLU A 77 3.61 -5.10 -7.29
CA GLU A 77 4.15 -4.40 -8.45
C GLU A 77 3.97 -5.19 -9.74
N GLN A 78 4.15 -6.51 -9.71
CA GLN A 78 3.86 -7.38 -10.86
C GLN A 78 2.39 -7.30 -11.27
N GLU A 79 1.46 -7.41 -10.31
CA GLU A 79 0.01 -7.30 -10.59
C GLU A 79 -0.37 -5.91 -11.14
N VAL A 80 0.31 -4.84 -10.69
CA VAL A 80 0.14 -3.49 -11.26
C VAL A 80 0.58 -3.47 -12.73
N LEU A 81 1.74 -4.07 -13.06
CA LEU A 81 2.20 -4.17 -14.44
C LEU A 81 1.22 -4.97 -15.30
N GLU A 82 0.64 -6.06 -14.79
CA GLU A 82 -0.37 -6.84 -15.51
C GLU A 82 -1.66 -6.03 -15.75
N ALA A 83 -2.12 -5.27 -14.75
CA ALA A 83 -3.29 -4.40 -14.89
C ALA A 83 -3.11 -3.29 -15.93
N LEU A 84 -1.91 -2.69 -15.98
CA LEU A 84 -1.58 -1.65 -16.97
C LEU A 84 -1.69 -2.14 -18.43
N SER A 85 -1.44 -3.42 -18.70
CA SER A 85 -1.67 -4.02 -20.04
C SER A 85 -3.13 -4.19 -20.40
N VAL A 86 -4.04 -4.23 -19.42
CA VAL A 86 -5.47 -4.38 -19.66
C VAL A 86 -6.11 -3.03 -19.95
N TYR A 87 -5.73 -1.99 -19.21
CA TYR A 87 -6.25 -0.64 -19.41
C TYR A 87 -5.92 -0.04 -20.78
N SER A 88 -4.88 -0.53 -21.43
CA SER A 88 -4.40 -0.03 -22.71
C SER A 88 -5.20 -0.50 -23.94
N LEU A 89 -6.36 -1.15 -23.78
CA LEU A 89 -7.05 -1.79 -24.92
C LEU A 89 -8.01 -0.87 -25.68
N ASP A 90 -8.56 0.19 -25.06
CA ASP A 90 -9.71 0.91 -25.63
C ASP A 90 -9.55 2.43 -25.81
N ASP A 91 -8.47 3.05 -25.33
CA ASP A 91 -8.24 4.51 -25.39
C ASP A 91 -6.76 4.85 -25.63
N GLU A 92 -6.46 5.59 -26.71
CA GLU A 92 -5.08 5.98 -27.09
C GLU A 92 -4.39 6.86 -26.04
N ALA A 93 -5.12 7.77 -25.38
CA ALA A 93 -4.53 8.60 -24.33
C ALA A 93 -4.20 7.73 -23.10
N LEU A 94 -5.09 6.80 -22.75
CA LEU A 94 -4.85 5.86 -21.65
C LEU A 94 -3.71 4.88 -21.96
N GLN A 95 -3.50 4.54 -23.24
CA GLN A 95 -2.35 3.75 -23.69
C GLN A 95 -1.03 4.48 -23.44
N GLU A 96 -0.95 5.77 -23.82
CA GLU A 96 0.27 6.58 -23.63
C GLU A 96 0.60 6.74 -22.14
N ASP A 97 -0.42 7.04 -21.32
CA ASP A 97 -0.26 7.16 -19.87
C ASP A 97 0.17 5.83 -19.25
N SER A 98 -0.48 4.72 -19.62
CA SER A 98 -0.11 3.38 -19.15
C SER A 98 1.33 3.01 -19.51
N ALA A 99 1.76 3.29 -20.75
CA ALA A 99 3.13 3.05 -21.20
C ALA A 99 4.16 3.92 -20.44
N THR A 100 3.76 5.13 -20.04
CA THR A 100 4.59 6.02 -19.22
C THR A 100 4.75 5.48 -17.80
N VAL A 101 3.66 5.06 -17.16
CA VAL A 101 3.71 4.46 -15.82
C VAL A 101 4.51 3.15 -15.83
N ARG A 102 4.32 2.28 -16.83
CA ARG A 102 5.08 1.03 -16.96
C ARG A 102 6.58 1.28 -17.04
N ARG A 103 7.03 2.19 -17.92
CA ARG A 103 8.46 2.55 -18.02
C ARG A 103 9.02 3.06 -16.71
N TYR A 104 8.26 3.86 -15.96
CA TYR A 104 8.68 4.33 -14.64
C TYR A 104 8.88 3.19 -13.64
N LEU A 105 7.96 2.21 -13.61
CA LEU A 105 8.05 1.06 -12.71
C LEU A 105 9.18 0.11 -13.10
N ASP A 106 9.37 -0.15 -14.40
CA ASP A 106 10.45 -1.02 -14.91
C ASP A 106 11.85 -0.48 -14.57
N HIS A 107 12.01 0.84 -14.42
CA HIS A 107 13.28 1.47 -14.02
C HIS A 107 13.52 1.47 -12.50
N ARG A 108 12.55 1.04 -11.69
CA ARG A 108 12.66 0.99 -10.22
C ARG A 108 12.93 -0.41 -9.66
N ALA A 109 12.59 -1.45 -10.41
CA ALA A 109 12.84 -2.86 -10.07
C ALA A 109 14.30 -3.27 -10.34
#